data_AF-A0AAW1XL95-F1
#
_entry.id   AF-A0AAW1XL95-F1
#
_cell.length_a   1.000
_cell.length_b   1.000
_cell.length_c   1.000
_cell.angle_alpha   90.00
_cell.angle_beta   90.00
_cell.angle_gamma   90.00
#
_symmetry.space_group_name_H-M   'P 1'
#
loop_
_entity.id
_entity.type
_entity.pdbx_description
1 polymer ?
#
loop_
_entity_poly.entity_id
_entity_poly.type
_entity_poly.pdbx_seq_one_letter_code
_entity_poly.pdbx_strand_id
1 'polypeptide(L)'
;MIVVHLFGDKFKDKGLRLVMMAILDMMIVALASSGDGAATFMAQLGKNGNSHARWNKICDKFGKFCDHGGGALIASYVGLLLLVVITVLSIIKLLKTK
;
A
#
# COMPACT_ATOMS: atom_id res chain seq x y z
N MET A 1 8.38 6.83 -7.88
CA MET A 1 9.14 8.07 -8.20
C MET A 1 10.54 7.88 -8.80
N ILE A 2 11.37 6.90 -8.36
CA ILE A 2 12.74 6.71 -8.88
C ILE A 2 12.80 6.40 -10.40
N VAL A 3 11.88 5.58 -10.90
CA VAL A 3 11.79 5.24 -12.34
C VAL A 3 11.60 6.48 -13.22
N VAL A 4 10.77 7.45 -12.78
CA VAL A 4 10.52 8.67 -13.57
C VAL A 4 11.71 9.62 -13.53
N HIS A 5 12.53 9.60 -12.46
CA HIS A 5 13.80 10.32 -12.44
C HIS A 5 14.85 9.67 -13.36
N LEU A 6 14.96 8.34 -13.37
CA LEU A 6 15.90 7.60 -14.22
C LEU A 6 15.55 7.67 -15.72
N PHE A 7 14.27 7.57 -16.06
CA PHE A 7 13.80 7.61 -17.45
C PHE A 7 13.35 9.01 -17.89
N GLY A 8 13.45 9.99 -17.00
CA GLY A 8 12.92 11.32 -17.22
C GLY A 8 13.57 12.04 -18.41
N ASP A 9 14.86 11.83 -18.67
CA ASP A 9 15.55 12.47 -19.79
C ASP A 9 15.00 12.05 -21.16
N LYS A 10 14.35 10.88 -21.25
CA LYS A 10 13.61 10.47 -22.46
C LYS A 10 12.25 11.15 -22.59
N PHE A 11 11.63 11.53 -21.47
CA PHE A 11 10.32 12.17 -21.44
C PHE A 11 10.48 13.69 -21.36
N LYS A 12 10.74 14.32 -22.51
CA LYS A 12 10.93 15.77 -22.66
C LYS A 12 9.65 16.58 -22.43
N ASP A 13 8.48 15.95 -22.61
CA ASP A 13 7.18 16.59 -22.40
C ASP A 13 6.76 16.54 -20.92
N LYS A 14 6.48 17.72 -20.34
CA LYS A 14 6.10 17.86 -18.92
C LYS A 14 4.76 17.17 -18.62
N GLY A 15 3.81 17.20 -19.55
CA GLY A 15 2.49 16.57 -19.38
C GLY A 15 2.62 15.05 -19.34
N LEU A 16 3.40 14.49 -20.27
CA LEU A 16 3.64 13.05 -20.35
C LEU A 16 4.36 12.50 -19.10
N ARG A 17 5.31 13.25 -18.52
CA ARG A 17 5.94 12.89 -17.23
C ARG A 17 4.92 12.83 -16.08
N LEU A 18 4.03 13.81 -15.98
CA LEU A 18 3.01 13.86 -14.92
C LEU A 18 2.02 12.68 -15.03
N VAL A 19 1.61 12.32 -16.25
CA VAL A 19 0.76 11.14 -16.49
C VAL A 19 1.45 9.86 -16.03
N MET A 20 2.72 9.68 -16.39
CA MET A 20 3.49 8.49 -16.00
C MET A 20 3.62 8.38 -14.47
N MET A 21 3.87 9.50 -13.77
CA MET A 21 3.90 9.54 -12.31
C MET A 21 2.56 9.11 -11.71
N ALA A 22 1.44 9.67 -12.18
CA ALA A 22 0.11 9.34 -11.68
C ALA A 22 -0.24 7.85 -11.86
N ILE A 23 0.13 7.25 -13.00
CA ILE A 23 -0.09 5.82 -13.25
C ILE A 23 0.75 4.97 -12.28
N LEU A 24 2.04 5.28 -12.16
CA LEU A 24 2.93 4.54 -11.25
C LEU A 24 2.48 4.64 -9.79
N ASP A 25 2.05 5.82 -9.34
CA ASP A 25 1.54 6.03 -7.99
C ASP A 25 0.27 5.21 -7.74
N MET A 26 -0.66 5.18 -8.70
CA MET A 26 -1.86 4.32 -8.65
C MET A 26 -1.52 2.82 -8.58
N MET A 27 -0.54 2.36 -9.37
CA MET A 27 -0.09 0.96 -9.32
C MET A 27 0.47 0.61 -7.94
N ILE A 28 1.26 1.51 -7.32
CA ILE A 28 1.82 1.28 -5.99
C ILE A 28 0.70 1.19 -4.94
N VAL A 29 -0.28 2.09 -4.98
CA VAL A 29 -1.44 2.03 -4.07
C VAL A 29 -2.21 0.73 -4.22
N ALA A 30 -2.46 0.27 -5.45
CA ALA A 30 -3.15 -1.00 -5.71
C ALA A 30 -2.37 -2.20 -5.16
N LEU A 31 -1.06 -2.26 -5.41
CA LEU A 31 -0.21 -3.35 -4.91
C LEU A 31 -0.15 -3.35 -3.38
N ALA A 32 0.10 -2.19 -2.76
CA ALA A 32 0.21 -2.05 -1.31
C ALA A 32 -1.10 -2.42 -0.61
N SER A 33 -2.24 -1.91 -1.10
CA SER A 33 -3.56 -2.23 -0.53
C SER A 33 -3.91 -3.72 -0.63
N SER A 34 -3.52 -4.40 -1.72
CA SER A 34 -3.70 -5.86 -1.83
C SER A 34 -2.84 -6.63 -0.82
N GLY A 35 -1.59 -6.20 -0.60
CA GLY A 35 -0.68 -6.78 0.39
C GLY A 35 -1.19 -6.58 1.82
N ASP A 36 -1.59 -5.35 2.17
CA ASP A 36 -2.17 -5.03 3.48
C ASP A 36 -3.45 -5.82 3.74
N GLY A 37 -4.30 -5.99 2.72
CA GLY A 37 -5.51 -6.80 2.80
C GLY A 37 -5.21 -8.27 3.10
N ALA A 38 -4.25 -8.87 2.39
CA ALA A 38 -3.82 -10.24 2.63
C ALA A 38 -3.22 -10.40 4.04
N ALA A 39 -2.38 -9.45 4.47
CA ALA A 39 -1.77 -9.48 5.79
C ALA A 39 -2.81 -9.31 6.91
N THR A 40 -3.82 -8.46 6.70
CA THR A 40 -4.95 -8.26 7.62
C THR A 40 -5.79 -9.52 7.76
N PHE A 41 -6.06 -10.21 6.64
CA PHE A 41 -6.76 -11.49 6.66
C PHE A 41 -6.00 -12.53 7.50
N MET A 42 -4.69 -12.65 7.26
CA MET A 42 -3.85 -13.57 8.03
C MET A 42 -3.74 -13.18 9.51
N ALA A 43 -3.70 -11.88 9.83
CA ALA A 43 -3.72 -11.40 11.21
C ALA A 43 -5.04 -11.73 11.92
N GLN A 44 -6.17 -11.56 11.24
CA GLN A 44 -7.49 -11.97 11.75
C GLN A 44 -7.57 -13.48 11.97
N LEU A 45 -7.07 -14.27 11.00
CA LEU A 45 -6.98 -15.72 11.12
C LEU A 45 -6.08 -16.14 12.29
N GLY A 46 -4.96 -15.45 12.50
CA GLY A 46 -4.04 -15.69 13.61
C GLY A 46 -4.63 -15.38 14.99
N LYS A 47 -5.45 -14.33 15.10
CA LYS A 47 -6.15 -13.94 16.34
C LYS A 47 -7.35 -14.81 16.65
N ASN A 48 -8.23 -15.03 15.67
CA ASN A 48 -9.54 -15.65 15.89
C ASN A 48 -9.56 -17.14 15.54
N GLY A 49 -8.64 -17.60 14.68
CA GLY A 49 -8.66 -18.96 14.14
C GLY A 49 -9.84 -19.18 13.20
N ASN A 50 -9.95 -20.39 12.66
CA ASN A 50 -11.12 -20.85 11.92
C ASN A 50 -11.35 -22.34 12.16
N SER A 51 -12.40 -22.70 12.91
CA SER A 51 -12.72 -24.08 13.24
C SER A 51 -13.09 -24.91 12.00
N HIS A 52 -13.75 -24.30 11.02
CA HIS A 52 -14.15 -24.99 9.79
C HIS A 52 -12.95 -25.45 8.96
N ALA A 53 -11.91 -24.62 8.86
CA ALA A 53 -10.64 -24.98 8.22
C ALA A 53 -9.65 -25.70 9.17
N ARG A 54 -10.08 -26.01 10.41
CA ARG A 54 -9.23 -26.59 11.48
C ARG A 54 -7.98 -25.75 11.78
N TRP A 55 -8.07 -24.43 11.57
CA TRP A 55 -7.00 -23.48 11.85
C TRP A 55 -7.11 -22.97 13.29
N ASN A 56 -6.12 -23.29 14.13
CA ASN A 56 -6.13 -22.86 15.52
C ASN A 56 -5.58 -21.44 15.70
N LYS A 57 -5.97 -20.76 16.79
CA LYS A 57 -5.47 -19.43 17.14
C LYS A 57 -3.96 -19.49 17.42
N ILE A 58 -3.17 -18.71 16.69
CA ILE A 58 -1.71 -18.64 16.85
C ILE A 58 -1.34 -17.60 17.91
N CYS A 59 -2.06 -16.47 17.93
CA CYS A 59 -1.75 -15.34 18.82
C CYS A 59 -1.98 -15.64 20.31
N ASP A 60 -2.67 -16.75 20.64
CA ASP A 60 -2.79 -17.25 22.02
C ASP A 60 -1.44 -17.71 22.60
N LYS A 61 -0.56 -18.26 21.76
CA LYS A 61 0.78 -18.72 22.16
C LYS A 61 1.86 -17.66 21.97
N PHE A 62 1.68 -16.77 20.98
CA PHE A 62 2.67 -15.76 20.59
C PHE A 62 2.12 -14.33 20.68
N GLY A 63 1.53 -13.96 21.83
CA GLY A 63 0.88 -12.67 22.03
C GLY A 63 1.77 -11.46 21.72
N LYS A 64 2.99 -11.41 22.28
CA LYS A 64 3.94 -10.30 22.05
C LYS A 64 4.30 -10.09 20.58
N PHE A 65 4.49 -11.18 19.83
CA PHE A 65 4.77 -11.12 18.40
C PHE A 65 3.54 -10.61 17.64
N CYS A 66 2.35 -11.09 18.00
CA CYS A 66 1.10 -10.69 17.37
C CYS A 66 0.76 -9.22 17.64
N ASP A 67 1.05 -8.70 18.83
CA ASP A 67 0.91 -7.27 19.15
C ASP A 67 1.87 -6.41 18.34
N HIS A 68 3.13 -6.82 18.23
CA HIS A 68 4.11 -6.11 17.40
C HIS A 68 3.73 -6.13 15.91
N GLY A 69 3.28 -7.28 15.41
CA GLY A 69 2.76 -7.42 14.05
C GLY A 69 1.52 -6.56 13.80
N GLY A 70 0.61 -6.48 14.77
CA GLY A 70 -0.54 -5.59 14.73
C GLY A 70 -0.13 -4.11 14.65
N GLY A 71 0.85 -3.70 15.44
CA GLY A 71 1.44 -2.36 15.37
C GLY A 71 2.05 -2.05 13.99
N ALA A 72 2.80 -3.01 13.44
CA ALA A 72 3.38 -2.88 12.10
C ALA A 72 2.30 -2.77 11.00
N LEU A 73 1.21 -3.52 11.10
CA LEU A 73 0.08 -3.41 10.17
C LEU A 73 -0.59 -2.03 10.22
N ILE A 74 -0.82 -1.50 11.43
CA ILE A 74 -1.38 -0.15 11.59
C ILE A 74 -0.46 0.88 10.94
N ALA A 75 0.86 0.78 11.16
CA ALA A 75 1.83 1.66 10.51
C ALA A 75 1.81 1.53 8.98
N SER A 76 1.65 0.31 8.44
CA SER A 76 1.50 0.06 7.00
C SER A 76 0.28 0.78 6.41
N TYR A 77 -0.87 0.67 7.07
CA TYR A 77 -2.09 1.37 6.66
C TYR A 77 -1.96 2.89 6.71
N VAL A 78 -1.24 3.45 7.69
CA VAL A 78 -0.92 4.88 7.72
C VAL A 78 -0.07 5.26 6.50
N GLY A 79 0.92 4.45 6.15
CA GLY A 79 1.70 4.62 4.92
C GLY A 79 0.83 4.57 3.66
N LEU A 80 -0.10 3.61 3.57
CA LEU A 80 -1.05 3.50 2.47
C LEU A 80 -1.92 4.76 2.32
N LEU A 81 -2.42 5.31 3.44
CA LEU A 81 -3.19 6.56 3.42
C LEU A 81 -2.35 7.73 2.90
N LEU A 82 -1.10 7.85 3.32
CA LEU A 82 -0.19 8.88 2.81
C LEU A 82 0.06 8.72 1.30
N LEU A 83 0.25 7.48 0.82
CA LEU A 83 0.39 7.20 -0.61
C LEU A 83 -0.85 7.64 -1.39
N VAL A 84 -2.05 7.36 -0.88
CA VAL A 84 -3.32 7.81 -1.49
C VAL A 84 -3.38 9.34 -1.57
N VAL A 85 -3.03 10.04 -0.48
CA VAL A 85 -3.00 11.51 -0.47
C VAL A 85 -2.03 12.05 -1.53
N ILE A 86 -0.83 11.48 -1.63
CA ILE A 86 0.16 11.87 -2.64
C ILE A 86 -0.39 11.64 -4.06
N THR A 87 -1.00 10.49 -4.32
CA THR A 87 -1.61 10.16 -5.62
C THR A 87 -2.71 11.16 -6.00
N VAL A 88 -3.57 11.53 -5.05
CA VAL A 88 -4.62 12.54 -5.27
C VAL A 88 -4.02 13.89 -5.63
N LEU A 89 -2.99 14.34 -4.91
CA LEU A 89 -2.29 15.59 -5.21
C LEU A 89 -1.64 15.56 -6.61
N SER A 90 -1.01 14.45 -6.98
CA SER A 90 -0.44 14.23 -8.31
C SER A 90 -1.51 14.38 -9.41
N ILE A 91 -2.70 13.78 -9.22
CA ILE A 91 -3.81 13.87 -10.17
C ILE A 91 -4.37 15.29 -10.26
N ILE A 92 -4.55 15.99 -9.13
CA ILE A 92 -5.02 17.39 -9.11
C ILE A 92 -4.04 18.28 -9.90
N LYS A 93 -2.73 18.08 -9.71
CA LYS A 93 -1.70 18.81 -10.47
C LYS A 93 -1.78 18.52 -11.97
N LEU A 94 -1.96 17.25 -12.35
CA LEU A 94 -2.13 16.85 -13.75
C LEU A 94 -3.36 17.54 -14.39
N LEU A 95 -4.51 17.52 -13.69
CA LEU A 95 -5.74 18.14 -14.17
C LEU A 95 -5.62 19.66 -14.34
N LYS A 96 -4.81 20.32 -13.50
CA LYS A 96 -4.56 21.77 -13.56
C LYS A 96 -3.52 22.18 -14.61
N THR A 97 -2.68 21.25 -15.06
CA THR A 97 -1.69 21.48 -16.12
C THR A 97 -2.30 21.38 -17.52
N LYS A 98 -3.51 20.84 -17.65
CA LYS A 98 -4.33 20.92 -18.86
C LYS A 98 -4.97 22.30 -18.98
#